data_AF-A0A5Y3MZN9-F1
#
_entry.id   AF-A0A5Y3MZN9-F1
#
_cell.length_a   1.000
_cell.length_b   1.000
_cell.length_c   1.000
_cell.angle_alpha   90.00
_cell.angle_beta   90.00
_cell.angle_gamma   90.00
#
_symmetry.space_group_name_H-M   'P 1'
#
loop_
_entity.id
_entity.type
_entity.pdbx_description
1 polymer ?
#
loop_
_entity_poly.entity_id
_entity_poly.type
_entity_poly.pdbx_seq_one_letter_code
_entity_poly.pdbx_strand_id
1 'polypeptide(L)'
;MKKVLIFNFYKGILYRGIPIYSSNLIIALKQKGCIVNEWSCPTSLVKLPRFIIDLLFVFSEQLIMPLMCYFGKYDKVIYPYNSCSILAAFGDKSLLIIHDFIPNKKAKEKISLSALYIILTQRIHAFFKRDVAFVSATTKRIARNVAWLKACTFYLFPNSFYILEEKLSELNFHKDSDCNYTILISGNGENKEFSKAMELWKSCENCKSQKLKVIGLGSQQEWAYGIIKRREIENVIILPILSDDELISEIKNASLMWTHSTHEGFGRPVIEGRICGKNVLASNISAFREHRDDYVFLYNNQSFCEKYLLALLSNNTDNSHYKVKYHIILEEQIEKWLRKH
;
A
#
# COMPACT_ATOMS: atom_id res chain seq x y z
N MET A 1 13.45 24.35 12.73
CA MET A 1 12.32 23.68 12.07
C MET A 1 12.73 23.37 10.63
N LYS A 2 12.62 22.09 10.19
CA LYS A 2 13.05 21.67 8.86
C LYS A 2 11.93 21.86 7.83
N LYS A 3 12.26 22.34 6.63
CA LYS A 3 11.33 22.51 5.50
C LYS A 3 11.46 21.31 4.55
N VAL A 4 10.38 20.54 4.40
CA VAL A 4 10.36 19.30 3.62
C VAL A 4 9.41 19.44 2.44
N LEU A 5 9.87 19.11 1.24
CA LEU A 5 9.05 19.03 0.03
C LEU A 5 8.72 17.56 -0.27
N ILE A 6 7.46 17.24 -0.51
CA ILE A 6 7.04 15.89 -0.89
C ILE A 6 6.36 15.89 -2.26
N PHE A 7 6.75 14.94 -3.12
CA PHE A 7 6.16 14.75 -4.43
C PHE A 7 4.97 13.80 -4.33
N ASN A 8 3.74 14.32 -4.19
CA ASN A 8 2.51 13.52 -4.15
C ASN A 8 1.64 13.73 -5.40
N PHE A 9 2.26 13.60 -6.58
CA PHE A 9 1.67 13.98 -7.86
C PHE A 9 0.28 13.40 -8.13
N TYR A 10 0.05 12.12 -7.83
CA TYR A 10 -1.21 11.45 -8.15
C TYR A 10 -2.31 11.65 -7.10
N LYS A 11 -2.11 12.50 -6.08
CA LYS A 11 -3.18 12.88 -5.16
C LYS A 11 -4.36 13.49 -5.93
N GLY A 12 -5.57 13.02 -5.62
CA GLY A 12 -6.80 13.43 -6.33
C GLY A 12 -7.01 12.76 -7.70
N ILE A 13 -6.01 12.02 -8.21
CA ILE A 13 -6.15 11.18 -9.41
C ILE A 13 -6.33 9.71 -9.00
N LEU A 14 -5.49 9.25 -8.06
CA LEU A 14 -5.55 7.92 -7.48
C LEU A 14 -5.97 8.03 -6.02
N TYR A 15 -7.06 7.35 -5.65
CA TYR A 15 -7.62 7.39 -4.30
C TYR A 15 -6.81 6.58 -3.28
N ARG A 16 -6.05 5.56 -3.73
CA ARG A 16 -5.34 4.60 -2.86
C ARG A 16 -3.90 4.36 -3.31
N GLY A 17 -3.14 3.65 -2.47
CA GLY A 17 -1.76 3.28 -2.72
C GLY A 17 -0.77 4.37 -2.27
N ILE A 18 0.09 4.82 -3.18
CA ILE A 18 1.14 5.78 -2.85
C ILE A 18 0.60 7.16 -2.41
N PRO A 19 -0.50 7.70 -2.99
CA PRO A 19 -1.03 8.98 -2.51
C PRO A 19 -1.48 8.99 -1.05
N ILE A 20 -2.20 7.96 -0.60
CA ILE A 20 -2.61 7.84 0.80
C ILE A 20 -1.41 7.60 1.71
N TYR A 21 -0.40 6.83 1.25
CA TYR A 21 0.86 6.68 1.97
C TYR A 21 1.57 8.03 2.17
N SER A 22 1.71 8.83 1.11
CA SER A 22 2.30 10.17 1.16
C SER A 22 1.53 11.12 2.08
N SER A 23 0.19 11.08 2.06
CA SER A 23 -0.63 11.88 2.97
C SER A 23 -0.40 11.51 4.44
N ASN A 24 -0.32 10.22 4.77
CA ASN A 24 0.01 9.78 6.12
C ASN A 24 1.46 10.15 6.53
N LEU A 25 2.40 10.13 5.58
CA LEU A 25 3.78 10.58 5.80
C LEU A 25 3.85 12.08 6.10
N ILE A 26 3.03 12.90 5.43
CA ILE A 26 2.91 14.34 5.71
C ILE A 26 2.46 14.58 7.16
N ILE A 27 1.48 13.81 7.65
CA ILE A 27 1.00 13.90 9.04
C ILE A 27 2.15 13.62 10.01
N ALA A 28 2.87 12.51 9.82
CA ALA A 28 4.00 12.14 10.68
C ALA A 28 5.12 13.20 10.66
N LEU A 29 5.45 13.76 9.49
CA LEU A 29 6.45 14.83 9.37
C LEU A 29 6.03 16.09 10.13
N LYS A 30 4.74 16.48 10.04
CA LYS A 30 4.20 17.63 10.77
C LYS A 30 4.21 17.41 12.29
N GLN A 31 3.88 16.20 12.75
CA GLN A 31 4.00 15.83 14.17
C GLN A 31 5.44 15.92 14.69
N LYS A 32 6.44 15.78 13.82
CA LYS A 32 7.86 16.02 14.12
C LYS A 32 8.33 17.45 13.88
N GLY A 33 7.39 18.39 13.83
CA GLY A 33 7.68 19.82 13.75
C GLY A 33 8.31 20.26 12.43
N CYS A 34 8.04 19.55 11.32
CA CYS A 34 8.46 20.00 9.99
C CYS A 34 7.43 20.94 9.36
N ILE A 35 7.92 21.93 8.60
CA ILE A 35 7.09 22.63 7.60
C ILE A 35 7.07 21.74 6.37
N VAL A 36 5.90 21.20 6.03
CA VAL A 36 5.75 20.28 4.89
C VAL A 36 4.97 20.94 3.78
N ASN A 37 5.56 21.02 2.59
CA ASN A 37 4.89 21.41 1.38
C ASN A 37 4.77 20.20 0.45
N GLU A 38 3.64 20.08 -0.22
CA GLU A 38 3.30 18.97 -1.11
C GLU A 38 3.14 19.50 -2.54
N TRP A 39 3.73 18.81 -3.52
CA TRP A 39 3.45 19.03 -4.93
C TRP A 39 2.57 17.90 -5.47
N SER A 40 1.38 18.26 -5.96
CA SER A 40 0.40 17.37 -6.58
C SER A 40 0.11 17.82 -8.01
N CYS A 41 -0.47 16.95 -8.85
CA CYS A 41 -0.95 17.36 -10.16
C CYS A 41 -1.97 18.51 -10.02
N PRO A 42 -1.84 19.62 -10.77
CA PRO A 42 -2.81 20.71 -10.73
C PRO A 42 -4.23 20.22 -11.00
N THR A 43 -5.21 20.69 -10.22
CA THR A 43 -6.61 20.25 -10.28
C THR A 43 -7.23 20.41 -11.67
N SER A 44 -6.83 21.45 -12.42
CA SER A 44 -7.26 21.69 -13.79
C SER A 44 -6.79 20.62 -14.79
N LEU A 45 -5.73 19.87 -14.47
CA LEU A 45 -5.10 18.89 -15.35
C LEU A 45 -5.51 17.44 -15.02
N VAL A 46 -6.21 17.22 -13.91
CA VAL A 46 -6.64 15.88 -13.43
C VAL A 46 -7.56 15.17 -14.43
N LYS A 47 -8.31 15.92 -15.25
CA LYS A 47 -9.24 15.38 -16.25
C LYS A 47 -8.56 14.99 -17.57
N LEU A 48 -7.27 15.24 -17.72
CA LEU A 48 -6.54 14.90 -18.95
C LEU A 48 -6.39 13.38 -19.13
N PRO A 49 -6.23 12.90 -20.38
CA PRO A 49 -5.90 11.51 -20.65
C PRO A 49 -4.71 11.00 -19.83
N ARG A 50 -4.78 9.74 -19.40
CA ARG A 50 -3.79 9.14 -18.47
C ARG A 50 -2.34 9.28 -18.95
N PHE A 51 -2.09 9.11 -20.24
CA PHE A 51 -0.73 9.23 -20.79
C PHE A 51 -0.16 10.65 -20.65
N ILE A 52 -1.00 11.69 -20.75
CA ILE A 52 -0.57 13.08 -20.56
C ILE A 52 -0.24 13.32 -19.09
N ILE A 53 -1.07 12.80 -18.18
CA ILE A 53 -0.81 12.87 -16.74
C ILE A 53 0.53 12.20 -16.41
N ASP A 54 0.83 11.04 -17.00
CA ASP A 54 2.08 10.33 -16.76
C ASP A 54 3.31 11.08 -17.35
N LEU A 55 3.16 11.81 -18.46
CA LEU A 55 4.21 12.72 -18.95
C LEU A 55 4.41 13.93 -18.03
N LEU A 56 3.33 14.52 -17.52
CA LEU A 56 3.38 15.62 -16.56
C LEU A 56 3.98 15.17 -15.23
N PHE A 57 3.76 13.92 -14.83
CA PHE A 57 4.43 13.30 -13.68
C PHE A 57 5.94 13.31 -13.87
N VAL A 58 6.44 12.78 -15.01
CA VAL A 58 7.88 12.75 -15.30
C VAL A 58 8.46 14.16 -15.36
N PHE A 59 7.78 15.08 -16.06
CA PHE A 59 8.20 16.49 -16.14
C PHE A 59 8.27 17.14 -14.75
N SER A 60 7.25 16.93 -13.92
CA SER A 60 7.19 17.48 -12.57
C SER A 60 8.28 16.88 -11.67
N GLU A 61 8.51 15.57 -11.76
CA GLU A 61 9.52 14.89 -10.98
C GLU A 61 10.92 15.37 -11.37
N GLN A 62 11.22 15.44 -12.67
CA GLN A 62 12.56 15.73 -13.16
C GLN A 62 12.92 17.21 -13.13
N LEU A 63 11.96 18.13 -13.31
CA LEU A 63 12.23 19.57 -13.41
C LEU A 63 11.60 20.38 -12.28
N ILE A 64 10.29 20.28 -12.09
CA ILE A 64 9.57 21.14 -11.14
C ILE A 64 10.04 20.89 -9.70
N MET A 65 10.12 19.62 -9.29
CA MET A 65 10.54 19.25 -7.94
C MET A 65 11.93 19.77 -7.56
N PRO A 66 12.99 19.58 -8.37
CA PRO A 66 14.30 20.19 -8.13
C PRO A 66 14.27 21.72 -8.06
N LEU A 67 13.58 22.39 -9.00
CA LEU A 67 13.50 23.84 -9.02
C LEU A 67 12.79 24.39 -7.77
N MET A 68 11.66 23.78 -7.40
CA MET A 68 10.96 24.09 -6.15
C MET A 68 11.83 23.85 -4.92
N CYS A 69 12.56 22.73 -4.89
CA CYS A 69 13.48 22.41 -3.80
C CYS A 69 14.55 23.50 -3.63
N TYR A 70 15.14 23.93 -4.75
CA TYR A 70 16.19 24.95 -4.77
C TYR A 70 15.68 26.34 -4.41
N PHE A 71 14.74 26.89 -5.19
CA PHE A 71 14.22 28.25 -4.97
C PHE A 71 13.43 28.38 -3.66
N GLY A 72 12.72 27.32 -3.27
CA GLY A 72 12.00 27.28 -2.01
C GLY A 72 12.88 27.06 -0.78
N LYS A 73 14.21 26.91 -0.96
CA LYS A 73 15.21 26.65 0.09
C LYS A 73 14.79 25.49 1.02
N TYR A 74 14.33 24.39 0.43
CA TYR A 74 13.94 23.22 1.20
C TYR A 74 15.18 22.52 1.78
N ASP A 75 15.05 22.01 3.00
CA ASP A 75 16.09 21.22 3.66
C ASP A 75 16.16 19.80 3.11
N LYS A 76 14.99 19.22 2.82
CA LYS A 76 14.86 17.84 2.36
C LYS A 76 13.74 17.69 1.32
N VAL A 77 13.85 16.68 0.46
CA VAL A 77 12.85 16.34 -0.55
C VAL A 77 12.57 14.84 -0.59
N ILE A 78 11.30 14.45 -0.69
CA ILE A 78 10.85 13.06 -0.66
C ILE A 78 10.17 12.68 -1.98
N TYR A 79 10.61 11.57 -2.56
CA TYR A 79 10.07 10.96 -3.77
C TYR A 79 9.43 9.60 -3.45
N PRO A 80 8.09 9.53 -3.33
CA PRO A 80 7.41 8.33 -2.84
C PRO A 80 7.08 7.28 -3.93
N TYR A 81 7.26 7.59 -5.22
CA TYR A 81 6.70 6.80 -6.32
C TYR A 81 7.62 5.72 -6.90
N ASN A 82 8.57 5.18 -6.13
CA ASN A 82 9.66 4.30 -6.60
C ASN A 82 10.64 4.93 -7.60
N SER A 83 10.34 6.08 -8.19
CA SER A 83 11.25 6.90 -8.97
C SER A 83 11.69 8.13 -8.18
N CYS A 84 12.68 8.84 -8.71
CA CYS A 84 13.12 10.12 -8.18
C CYS A 84 13.72 10.99 -9.28
N SER A 85 13.86 12.29 -9.00
CA SER A 85 14.56 13.20 -9.90
C SER A 85 16.03 12.84 -10.04
N ILE A 86 16.52 12.79 -11.28
CA ILE A 86 17.96 12.70 -11.58
C ILE A 86 18.67 13.96 -11.10
N LEU A 87 18.07 15.14 -11.29
CA LEU A 87 18.65 16.40 -10.84
C LEU A 87 18.76 16.47 -9.32
N ALA A 88 17.76 15.96 -8.59
CA ALA A 88 17.83 15.93 -7.13
C ALA A 88 18.85 14.92 -6.58
N ALA A 89 19.33 13.98 -7.39
CA ALA A 89 20.40 13.06 -7.00
C ALA A 89 21.79 13.73 -6.96
N PHE A 90 21.97 14.89 -7.60
CA PHE A 90 23.22 15.67 -7.46
C PHE A 90 23.35 16.36 -6.10
N GLY A 91 22.24 16.59 -5.40
CA GLY A 91 22.21 17.05 -4.01
C GLY A 91 22.02 15.91 -3.00
N ASP A 92 22.25 16.18 -1.72
CA ASP A 92 22.13 15.23 -0.59
C ASP A 92 20.77 15.27 0.13
N LYS A 93 19.85 16.10 -0.36
CA LYS A 93 18.55 16.37 0.26
C LYS A 93 17.49 15.31 -0.05
N SER A 94 17.73 14.47 -1.04
CA SER A 94 16.73 13.59 -1.65
C SER A 94 16.60 12.25 -0.93
N LEU A 95 15.36 11.89 -0.61
CA LEU A 95 14.97 10.58 -0.11
C LEU A 95 14.07 9.90 -1.14
N LEU A 96 14.53 8.76 -1.65
CA LEU A 96 13.76 7.88 -2.51
C LEU A 96 13.04 6.84 -1.67
N ILE A 97 11.73 6.63 -1.88
CA ILE A 97 10.96 5.58 -1.20
C ILE A 97 10.71 4.45 -2.18
N ILE A 98 11.11 3.24 -1.79
CA ILE A 98 10.89 2.00 -2.54
C ILE A 98 9.79 1.20 -1.86
N HIS A 99 8.68 1.03 -2.57
CA HIS A 99 7.53 0.24 -2.14
C HIS A 99 7.75 -1.25 -2.40
N ASP A 100 8.30 -1.60 -3.57
CA ASP A 100 8.61 -2.96 -3.97
C ASP A 100 9.71 -2.99 -5.04
N PHE A 101 10.17 -4.19 -5.38
CA PHE A 101 11.16 -4.42 -6.43
C PHE A 101 10.54 -5.02 -7.70
N ILE A 102 9.22 -4.92 -7.91
CA ILE A 102 8.53 -5.46 -9.09
C ILE A 102 9.12 -4.90 -10.41
N PRO A 103 9.43 -3.60 -10.53
CA PRO A 103 10.10 -3.07 -11.72
C PRO A 103 11.47 -3.71 -11.97
N ASN A 104 12.17 -4.12 -10.92
CA ASN A 104 13.55 -4.64 -10.96
C ASN A 104 13.64 -6.17 -11.17
N LYS A 105 12.51 -6.90 -11.27
CA LYS A 105 12.54 -8.35 -11.48
C LYS A 105 13.09 -8.68 -12.87
N LYS A 106 14.10 -9.55 -12.93
CA LYS A 106 14.79 -9.98 -14.17
C LYS A 106 13.91 -10.81 -15.11
N ALA A 107 12.87 -11.45 -14.60
CA ALA A 107 12.03 -12.41 -15.34
C ALA A 107 10.99 -11.76 -16.28
N LYS A 108 11.21 -10.53 -16.74
CA LYS A 108 10.29 -9.86 -17.67
C LYS A 108 10.81 -10.02 -19.09
N GLU A 109 10.02 -10.65 -19.96
CA GLU A 109 10.31 -10.77 -21.39
C GLU A 109 10.50 -9.39 -22.05
N LYS A 110 9.78 -8.37 -21.57
CA LYS A 110 9.92 -6.98 -22.00
C LYS A 110 9.80 -6.01 -20.82
N ILE A 111 10.73 -5.08 -20.72
CA ILE A 111 10.69 -4.00 -19.72
C ILE A 111 9.83 -2.86 -20.28
N SER A 112 8.78 -2.47 -19.55
CA SER A 112 7.95 -1.31 -19.94
C SER A 112 8.74 0.00 -19.80
N LEU A 113 8.36 1.05 -20.54
CA LEU A 113 8.99 2.37 -20.43
C LEU A 113 8.93 2.92 -18.99
N SER A 114 7.80 2.72 -18.29
CA SER A 114 7.64 3.09 -16.89
C SER A 114 8.59 2.33 -15.96
N ALA A 115 8.76 1.03 -16.17
CA ALA A 115 9.69 0.23 -15.39
C ALA A 115 11.14 0.63 -15.68
N LEU A 116 11.48 0.89 -16.94
CA LEU A 116 12.81 1.36 -17.34
C LEU A 116 13.14 2.71 -16.68
N TYR A 117 12.19 3.64 -16.69
CA TYR A 117 12.32 4.94 -16.03
C TYR A 117 12.58 4.81 -14.51
N ILE A 118 11.78 3.98 -13.84
CA ILE A 118 11.96 3.68 -12.41
C ILE A 118 13.37 3.09 -12.16
N ILE A 119 13.76 2.07 -12.92
CA ILE A 119 15.08 1.43 -12.76
C ILE A 119 16.18 2.47 -12.95
N LEU A 120 16.15 3.25 -14.03
CA LEU A 120 17.20 4.22 -14.34
C LEU A 120 17.36 5.26 -13.23
N THR A 121 16.26 5.88 -12.79
CA THR A 121 16.28 6.89 -11.73
C THR A 121 16.77 6.32 -10.40
N GLN A 122 16.34 5.11 -10.03
CA GLN A 122 16.85 4.39 -8.86
C GLN A 122 18.36 4.14 -8.93
N ARG A 123 18.87 3.70 -10.09
CA ARG A 123 20.32 3.42 -10.28
C ARG A 123 21.14 4.69 -10.16
N ILE A 124 20.68 5.79 -10.74
CA ILE A 124 21.37 7.08 -10.66
C ILE A 124 21.39 7.59 -9.21
N HIS A 125 20.24 7.56 -8.52
CA HIS A 125 20.14 7.96 -7.11
C HIS A 125 21.07 7.16 -6.21
N ALA A 126 21.14 5.84 -6.44
CA ALA A 126 22.00 4.96 -5.68
C ALA A 126 23.48 5.10 -6.03
N PHE A 127 23.81 5.40 -7.29
CA PHE A 127 25.18 5.71 -7.72
C PHE A 127 25.74 6.92 -6.95
N PHE A 128 24.91 7.94 -6.73
CA PHE A 128 25.24 9.09 -5.88
C PHE A 128 25.08 8.83 -4.37
N LYS A 129 24.84 7.58 -3.95
CA LYS A 129 24.76 7.13 -2.55
C LYS A 129 23.71 7.89 -1.73
N ARG A 130 22.62 8.28 -2.37
CA ARG A 130 21.56 9.06 -1.74
C ARG A 130 20.69 8.20 -0.84
N ASP A 131 19.90 8.88 0.00
CA ASP A 131 19.10 8.22 1.03
C ASP A 131 17.93 7.45 0.39
N VAL A 132 17.69 6.24 0.91
CA VAL A 132 16.61 5.38 0.45
C VAL A 132 15.80 4.90 1.65
N ALA A 133 14.48 5.02 1.57
CA ALA A 133 13.55 4.46 2.55
C ALA A 133 12.76 3.32 1.94
N PHE A 134 12.34 2.38 2.80
CA PHE A 134 11.53 1.23 2.42
C PHE A 134 10.25 1.20 3.23
N VAL A 135 9.17 0.74 2.60
CA VAL A 135 7.84 0.73 3.20
C VAL A 135 7.55 -0.42 4.15
N SER A 136 8.47 -1.38 4.26
CA SER A 136 8.35 -2.54 5.16
C SER A 136 9.73 -3.07 5.52
N ALA A 137 9.82 -3.79 6.64
CA ALA A 137 11.05 -4.50 7.02
C ALA A 137 11.39 -5.58 5.98
N THR A 138 10.36 -6.19 5.39
CA THR A 138 10.50 -7.16 4.29
C THR A 138 11.20 -6.55 3.08
N THR A 139 10.72 -5.42 2.56
CA THR A 139 11.32 -4.74 1.40
C THR A 139 12.73 -4.23 1.75
N LYS A 140 12.94 -3.69 2.96
CA LYS A 140 14.27 -3.29 3.45
C LYS A 140 15.26 -4.46 3.50
N ARG A 141 14.82 -5.65 3.91
CA ARG A 141 15.64 -6.87 3.93
C ARG A 141 16.03 -7.32 2.53
N ILE A 142 15.09 -7.26 1.57
CA ILE A 142 15.40 -7.55 0.16
C ILE A 142 16.46 -6.57 -0.35
N ALA A 143 16.31 -5.28 -0.05
CA ALA A 143 17.22 -4.23 -0.47
C ALA A 143 18.68 -4.42 0.00
N ARG A 144 18.89 -5.01 1.18
CA ARG A 144 20.24 -5.35 1.68
C ARG A 144 21.00 -6.32 0.78
N ASN A 145 20.28 -7.16 0.02
CA ASN A 145 20.86 -8.10 -0.93
C ASN A 145 20.99 -7.52 -2.35
N VAL A 146 20.59 -6.26 -2.55
CA VAL A 146 20.63 -5.59 -3.86
C VAL A 146 21.96 -4.85 -4.02
N ALA A 147 22.82 -5.35 -4.91
CA ALA A 147 24.21 -4.88 -5.04
C ALA A 147 24.35 -3.36 -5.22
N TRP A 148 23.51 -2.76 -6.07
CA TRP A 148 23.58 -1.33 -6.38
C TRP A 148 23.08 -0.41 -5.26
N LEU A 149 22.38 -0.95 -4.26
CA LEU A 149 21.91 -0.18 -3.10
C LEU A 149 22.86 -0.25 -1.90
N LYS A 150 23.90 -1.11 -1.92
CA LYS A 150 24.75 -1.39 -0.75
C LYS A 150 25.42 -0.17 -0.13
N ALA A 151 25.73 0.84 -0.95
CA ALA A 151 26.39 2.07 -0.50
C ALA A 151 25.43 3.17 -0.02
N CYS A 152 24.11 2.95 -0.13
CA CYS A 152 23.11 3.94 0.27
C CYS A 152 22.79 3.84 1.77
N THR A 153 22.34 4.94 2.36
CA THR A 153 21.78 4.92 3.71
C THR A 153 20.32 4.44 3.66
N PHE A 154 19.96 3.47 4.50
CA PHE A 154 18.63 2.85 4.49
C PHE A 154 17.76 3.23 5.70
N TYR A 155 16.60 3.81 5.42
CA TYR A 155 15.56 4.09 6.41
C TYR A 155 14.38 3.12 6.27
N LEU A 156 13.60 2.98 7.33
CA LEU A 156 12.34 2.23 7.31
C LEU A 156 11.20 3.25 7.45
N PHE A 157 10.52 3.58 6.37
CA PHE A 157 9.36 4.49 6.41
C PHE A 157 8.12 3.63 6.15
N PRO A 158 7.63 2.88 7.16
CA PRO A 158 6.54 1.96 6.95
C PRO A 158 5.25 2.70 6.60
N ASN A 159 4.27 1.97 6.07
CA ASN A 159 2.93 2.53 5.96
C ASN A 159 2.39 2.88 7.35
N SER A 160 1.94 4.12 7.51
CA SER A 160 1.16 4.59 8.66
C SER A 160 -0.32 4.73 8.27
N PHE A 161 -1.16 4.86 9.31
CA PHE A 161 -2.62 4.71 9.21
C PHE A 161 -3.40 5.82 9.93
N TYR A 162 -2.75 6.97 10.21
CA TYR A 162 -3.37 8.13 10.88
C TYR A 162 -4.73 8.50 10.28
N ILE A 163 -4.82 8.60 8.95
CA ILE A 163 -6.07 8.96 8.25
C ILE A 163 -7.17 7.92 8.46
N LEU A 164 -6.81 6.63 8.50
CA LEU A 164 -7.79 5.57 8.72
C LEU A 164 -8.28 5.57 10.17
N GLU A 165 -7.39 5.79 11.13
CA GLU A 165 -7.74 5.87 12.55
C GLU A 165 -8.60 7.11 12.85
N GLU A 166 -8.29 8.25 12.24
CA GLU A 166 -9.13 9.46 12.30
C GLU A 166 -10.53 9.18 11.76
N LYS A 167 -10.64 8.64 10.54
CA LYS A 167 -11.93 8.23 9.96
C LYS A 167 -12.71 7.27 10.84
N LEU A 168 -12.05 6.29 11.45
CA LEU A 168 -12.68 5.32 12.34
C LEU A 168 -13.20 5.95 13.63
N SER A 169 -12.52 6.98 14.13
CA SER A 169 -12.93 7.71 15.33
C SER A 169 -14.16 8.60 15.08
N GLU A 170 -14.32 9.09 13.85
CA GLU A 170 -15.46 9.93 13.43
C GLU A 170 -16.68 9.11 12.98
N LEU A 171 -16.47 7.85 12.60
CA LEU A 171 -17.52 7.01 12.04
C LEU A 171 -18.51 6.52 13.11
N ASN A 172 -19.74 7.05 13.06
CA ASN A 172 -20.88 6.50 13.81
C ASN A 172 -21.31 5.15 13.21
N PHE A 173 -20.68 4.08 13.69
CA PHE A 173 -20.91 2.73 13.19
C PHE A 173 -21.99 2.00 14.00
N HIS A 174 -23.08 1.63 13.33
CA HIS A 174 -24.05 0.67 13.82
C HIS A 174 -23.76 -0.69 13.18
N LYS A 175 -23.45 -1.69 14.01
CA LYS A 175 -23.22 -3.05 13.52
C LYS A 175 -24.54 -3.62 13.03
N ASP A 176 -24.60 -4.01 11.76
CA ASP A 176 -25.75 -4.75 11.26
C ASP A 176 -25.79 -6.14 11.90
N SER A 177 -26.92 -6.49 12.50
CA SER A 177 -27.12 -7.74 13.25
C SER A 177 -27.13 -8.99 12.36
N ASP A 178 -27.24 -8.84 11.04
CA ASP A 178 -27.44 -9.94 10.09
C ASP A 178 -26.30 -10.07 9.04
N CYS A 179 -25.10 -9.56 9.34
CA CYS A 179 -23.96 -9.63 8.43
C CYS A 179 -23.17 -10.94 8.59
N ASN A 180 -23.52 -11.96 7.79
CA ASN A 180 -22.78 -13.22 7.64
C ASN A 180 -22.06 -13.29 6.28
N TYR A 181 -20.95 -12.55 6.15
CA TYR A 181 -20.12 -12.58 4.96
C TYR A 181 -18.63 -12.39 5.25
N THR A 182 -17.80 -12.97 4.40
CA THR A 182 -16.37 -12.68 4.29
C THR A 182 -16.15 -11.55 3.29
N ILE A 183 -15.22 -10.65 3.57
CA ILE A 183 -14.81 -9.62 2.61
C ILE A 183 -13.40 -9.91 2.06
N LEU A 184 -13.27 -9.99 0.73
CA LEU A 184 -11.99 -10.16 0.04
C LEU A 184 -11.52 -8.84 -0.55
N ILE A 185 -10.34 -8.37 -0.12
CA ILE A 185 -9.63 -7.26 -0.78
C ILE A 185 -8.69 -7.82 -1.85
N SER A 186 -9.01 -7.54 -3.11
CA SER A 186 -8.26 -8.01 -4.27
C SER A 186 -8.13 -6.93 -5.36
N GLY A 187 -7.42 -7.24 -6.44
CA GLY A 187 -7.25 -6.42 -7.63
C GLY A 187 -6.86 -7.28 -8.84
N ASN A 188 -6.67 -6.67 -10.01
CA ASN A 188 -6.31 -7.39 -11.24
C ASN A 188 -4.80 -7.64 -11.42
N GLY A 189 -3.97 -7.22 -10.46
CA GLY A 189 -2.53 -7.48 -10.51
C GLY A 189 -2.23 -8.97 -10.47
N GLU A 190 -1.25 -9.43 -11.26
CA GLU A 190 -0.82 -10.84 -11.29
C GLU A 190 -0.52 -11.39 -9.89
N ASN A 191 0.07 -10.54 -9.03
CA ASN A 191 0.40 -10.90 -7.66
C ASN A 191 -0.82 -11.18 -6.78
N LYS A 192 -2.03 -10.75 -7.16
CA LYS A 192 -3.26 -11.00 -6.40
C LYS A 192 -3.84 -12.39 -6.66
N GLU A 193 -3.43 -13.04 -7.76
CA GLU A 193 -3.89 -14.37 -8.17
C GLU A 193 -5.40 -14.58 -7.98
N PHE A 194 -6.23 -13.63 -8.43
CA PHE A 194 -7.67 -13.64 -8.16
C PHE A 194 -8.36 -14.95 -8.57
N SER A 195 -7.97 -15.53 -9.71
CA SER A 195 -8.48 -16.84 -10.14
C SER A 195 -8.15 -17.96 -9.16
N LYS A 196 -6.98 -17.93 -8.52
CA LYS A 196 -6.59 -18.91 -7.50
C LYS A 196 -7.32 -18.69 -6.19
N ALA A 197 -7.54 -17.43 -5.79
CA ALA A 197 -8.40 -17.11 -4.66
C ALA A 197 -9.81 -17.70 -4.87
N MET A 198 -10.43 -17.46 -6.03
CA MET A 198 -11.76 -18.02 -6.34
C MET A 198 -11.79 -19.56 -6.33
N GLU A 199 -10.70 -20.20 -6.78
CA GLU A 199 -10.57 -21.66 -6.68
C GLU A 199 -10.52 -22.16 -5.24
N LEU A 200 -9.71 -21.51 -4.38
CA LEU A 200 -9.65 -21.83 -2.95
C LEU A 200 -11.02 -21.67 -2.28
N TRP A 201 -11.70 -20.55 -2.56
CA TRP A 201 -13.05 -20.29 -2.06
C TRP A 201 -14.03 -21.39 -2.47
N LYS A 202 -14.08 -21.74 -3.76
CA LYS A 202 -14.96 -22.80 -4.29
C LYS A 202 -14.66 -24.17 -3.67
N SER A 203 -13.37 -24.49 -3.48
CA SER A 203 -12.94 -25.79 -2.98
C SER A 203 -13.22 -26.01 -1.49
N CYS A 204 -13.62 -24.96 -0.77
CA CYS A 204 -13.72 -25.01 0.66
C CYS A 204 -15.14 -25.22 1.18
N GLU A 205 -15.37 -26.31 1.91
CA GLU A 205 -16.71 -26.66 2.39
C GLU A 205 -17.30 -25.57 3.30
N ASN A 206 -16.50 -25.03 4.21
CA ASN A 206 -16.92 -23.96 5.12
C ASN A 206 -17.25 -22.64 4.39
N CYS A 207 -16.76 -22.45 3.17
CA CYS A 207 -17.07 -21.28 2.36
C CYS A 207 -18.43 -21.41 1.65
N LYS A 208 -18.96 -22.61 1.42
CA LYS A 208 -20.23 -22.80 0.69
C LYS A 208 -21.44 -22.20 1.41
N SER A 209 -21.45 -22.24 2.74
CA SER A 209 -22.51 -21.64 3.58
C SER A 209 -22.31 -20.14 3.85
N GLN A 210 -21.25 -19.55 3.29
CA GLN A 210 -20.84 -18.17 3.55
C GLN A 210 -21.00 -17.33 2.30
N LYS A 211 -21.27 -16.04 2.45
CA LYS A 211 -21.23 -15.09 1.32
C LYS A 211 -19.83 -14.48 1.23
N LEU A 212 -19.33 -14.25 0.01
CA LEU A 212 -18.11 -13.50 -0.24
C LEU A 212 -18.44 -12.18 -0.92
N LYS A 213 -18.02 -11.06 -0.32
CA LYS A 213 -18.01 -9.76 -0.99
C LYS A 213 -16.58 -9.44 -1.44
N VAL A 214 -16.39 -9.09 -2.71
CA VAL A 214 -15.09 -8.75 -3.30
C VAL A 214 -15.01 -7.25 -3.56
N ILE A 215 -13.92 -6.63 -3.12
CA ILE A 215 -13.65 -5.20 -3.28
C ILE A 215 -12.23 -4.96 -3.80
N GLY A 216 -11.99 -3.76 -4.33
CA GLY A 216 -10.66 -3.32 -4.80
C GLY A 216 -10.37 -3.59 -6.28
N LEU A 217 -11.36 -4.05 -7.06
CA LEU A 217 -11.20 -4.36 -8.48
C LEU A 217 -11.21 -3.13 -9.40
N GLY A 218 -11.67 -1.96 -8.93
CA GLY A 218 -11.71 -0.74 -9.74
C GLY A 218 -12.57 -0.91 -11.00
N SER A 219 -12.00 -0.63 -12.17
CA SER A 219 -12.65 -0.82 -13.47
C SER A 219 -12.67 -2.28 -13.98
N GLN A 220 -12.12 -3.23 -13.21
CA GLN A 220 -11.92 -4.62 -13.64
C GLN A 220 -12.99 -5.58 -13.10
N GLN A 221 -14.18 -5.06 -12.82
CA GLN A 221 -15.27 -5.86 -12.25
C GLN A 221 -15.77 -6.91 -13.24
N GLU A 222 -15.96 -6.56 -14.51
CA GLU A 222 -16.42 -7.52 -15.54
C GLU A 222 -15.45 -8.68 -15.75
N TRP A 223 -14.15 -8.40 -15.74
CA TRP A 223 -13.11 -9.43 -15.81
C TRP A 223 -13.25 -10.45 -14.67
N ALA A 224 -13.46 -9.95 -13.45
CA ALA A 224 -13.65 -10.79 -12.27
C ALA A 224 -14.98 -11.55 -12.31
N TYR A 225 -16.07 -10.94 -12.76
CA TYR A 225 -17.35 -11.62 -13.01
C TYR A 225 -17.19 -12.77 -14.01
N GLY A 226 -16.41 -12.58 -15.08
CA GLY A 226 -16.11 -13.64 -16.03
C GLY A 226 -15.41 -14.84 -15.40
N ILE A 227 -14.50 -14.62 -14.45
CA ILE A 227 -13.82 -15.69 -13.69
C ILE A 227 -14.81 -16.45 -12.79
N ILE A 228 -15.64 -15.72 -12.05
CA ILE A 228 -16.66 -16.28 -11.15
C ILE A 228 -17.66 -17.13 -11.94
N LYS A 229 -18.19 -16.61 -13.05
CA LYS A 229 -19.16 -17.30 -13.91
C LYS A 229 -18.59 -18.57 -14.52
N ARG A 230 -17.37 -18.52 -15.09
CA ARG A 230 -16.71 -19.71 -15.66
C ARG A 230 -16.42 -20.80 -14.62
N ARG A 231 -16.30 -20.41 -13.36
CA ARG A 231 -16.06 -21.33 -12.24
C ARG A 231 -17.34 -21.70 -11.51
N GLU A 232 -18.52 -21.25 -11.94
CA GLU A 232 -19.82 -21.59 -11.33
C GLU A 232 -19.82 -21.36 -9.82
N ILE A 233 -19.44 -20.15 -9.39
CA ILE A 233 -19.43 -19.78 -7.98
C ILE A 233 -20.61 -18.83 -7.72
N GLU A 234 -21.59 -19.28 -6.95
CA GLU A 234 -22.87 -18.57 -6.77
C GLU A 234 -22.88 -17.61 -5.57
N ASN A 235 -22.05 -17.86 -4.57
CA ASN A 235 -22.04 -17.13 -3.30
C ASN A 235 -21.02 -15.96 -3.26
N VAL A 236 -20.69 -15.38 -4.41
CA VAL A 236 -19.72 -14.29 -4.54
C VAL A 236 -20.37 -13.07 -5.18
N ILE A 237 -20.19 -11.90 -4.56
CA ILE A 237 -20.67 -10.61 -5.05
C ILE A 237 -19.47 -9.69 -5.21
N ILE A 238 -19.35 -9.04 -6.37
CA ILE A 238 -18.35 -7.98 -6.58
C ILE A 238 -19.02 -6.64 -6.28
N LEU A 239 -18.45 -5.90 -5.33
CA LEU A 239 -18.93 -4.58 -5.00
C LEU A 239 -18.36 -3.52 -5.97
N PRO A 240 -19.08 -2.40 -6.17
CA PRO A 240 -18.59 -1.29 -6.97
C PRO A 240 -17.40 -0.60 -6.29
N ILE A 241 -16.90 0.47 -6.92
CA ILE A 241 -15.92 1.34 -6.28
C ILE A 241 -16.60 2.02 -5.09
N LEU A 242 -16.15 1.70 -3.88
CA LEU A 242 -16.64 2.27 -2.64
C LEU A 242 -15.85 3.52 -2.26
N SER A 243 -16.53 4.48 -1.63
CA SER A 243 -15.88 5.51 -0.83
C SER A 243 -15.12 4.91 0.36
N ASP A 244 -14.25 5.70 1.01
CA ASP A 244 -13.52 5.21 2.18
C ASP A 244 -14.46 4.83 3.33
N ASP A 245 -15.56 5.56 3.52
CA ASP A 245 -16.48 5.33 4.63
C ASP A 245 -17.35 4.09 4.37
N GLU A 246 -17.82 3.91 3.14
CA GLU A 246 -18.50 2.68 2.72
C GLU A 246 -17.58 1.47 2.84
N LEU A 247 -16.31 1.60 2.43
CA LEU A 247 -15.35 0.52 2.58
C LEU A 247 -15.18 0.15 4.06
N ILE A 248 -14.94 1.13 4.92
CA ILE A 248 -14.74 0.89 6.34
C ILE A 248 -15.98 0.21 6.93
N SER A 249 -17.17 0.66 6.56
CA SER A 249 -18.43 0.06 6.97
C SER A 249 -18.53 -1.42 6.54
N GLU A 250 -18.23 -1.73 5.27
CA GLU A 250 -18.22 -3.10 4.75
C GLU A 250 -17.18 -3.98 5.46
N ILE A 251 -15.98 -3.47 5.74
CA ILE A 251 -14.97 -4.21 6.51
C ILE A 251 -15.47 -4.45 7.94
N LYS A 252 -16.03 -3.42 8.61
CA LYS A 252 -16.52 -3.51 10.00
C LYS A 252 -17.78 -4.37 10.15
N ASN A 253 -18.58 -4.54 9.11
CA ASN A 253 -19.75 -5.42 9.11
C ASN A 253 -19.39 -6.87 8.75
N ALA A 254 -18.32 -7.10 7.99
CA ALA A 254 -17.88 -8.46 7.65
C ALA A 254 -17.58 -9.34 8.89
N SER A 255 -17.79 -10.64 8.75
CA SER A 255 -17.45 -11.64 9.77
C SER A 255 -15.94 -11.83 9.86
N LEU A 256 -15.26 -11.85 8.72
CA LEU A 256 -13.80 -11.85 8.62
C LEU A 256 -13.35 -11.16 7.34
N MET A 257 -12.11 -10.67 7.36
CA MET A 257 -11.45 -10.11 6.19
C MET A 257 -10.47 -11.10 5.60
N TRP A 258 -10.44 -11.22 4.28
CA TRP A 258 -9.54 -12.07 3.53
C TRP A 258 -8.70 -11.24 2.55
N THR A 259 -7.41 -11.54 2.47
CA THR A 259 -6.53 -11.03 1.43
C THR A 259 -5.66 -12.15 0.85
N HIS A 260 -5.54 -12.19 -0.48
CA HIS A 260 -4.75 -13.18 -1.19
C HIS A 260 -3.71 -12.49 -2.07
N SER A 261 -2.45 -12.87 -1.90
CA SER A 261 -1.37 -12.43 -2.79
C SER A 261 -0.15 -13.34 -2.73
N THR A 262 0.64 -13.38 -3.80
CA THR A 262 1.97 -14.00 -3.85
C THR A 262 3.10 -13.04 -3.48
N HIS A 263 2.87 -11.74 -3.63
CA HIS A 263 3.89 -10.73 -3.35
C HIS A 263 3.27 -9.37 -3.04
N GLU A 264 3.77 -8.73 -1.99
CA GLU A 264 3.35 -7.42 -1.53
C GLU A 264 4.56 -6.63 -1.04
N GLY A 265 4.52 -5.30 -1.21
CA GLY A 265 5.52 -4.41 -0.64
C GLY A 265 5.36 -4.25 0.87
N PHE A 266 4.13 -3.96 1.32
CA PHE A 266 3.80 -3.86 2.75
C PHE A 266 2.73 -4.87 3.14
N GLY A 267 1.59 -4.91 2.42
CA GLY A 267 0.45 -5.72 2.82
C GLY A 267 -0.57 -4.97 3.67
N ARG A 268 -0.92 -3.76 3.24
CA ARG A 268 -1.87 -2.86 3.93
C ARG A 268 -3.20 -3.51 4.29
N PRO A 269 -3.82 -4.37 3.45
CA PRO A 269 -5.10 -4.98 3.78
C PRO A 269 -5.09 -5.70 5.13
N VAL A 270 -3.98 -6.36 5.49
CA VAL A 270 -3.89 -7.04 6.79
C VAL A 270 -4.07 -6.06 7.95
N ILE A 271 -3.36 -4.94 7.89
CA ILE A 271 -3.44 -3.90 8.92
C ILE A 271 -4.79 -3.20 8.91
N GLU A 272 -5.34 -2.90 7.73
CA GLU A 272 -6.66 -2.26 7.59
C GLU A 272 -7.77 -3.12 8.23
N GLY A 273 -7.75 -4.44 8.01
CA GLY A 273 -8.68 -5.36 8.67
C GLY A 273 -8.52 -5.42 10.18
N ARG A 274 -7.27 -5.47 10.66
CA ARG A 274 -6.97 -5.49 12.10
C ARG A 274 -7.38 -4.21 12.81
N ILE A 275 -7.11 -3.04 12.23
CA ILE A 275 -7.57 -1.74 12.76
C ILE A 275 -9.11 -1.70 12.82
N CYS A 276 -9.80 -2.29 11.85
CA CYS A 276 -11.27 -2.41 11.87
C CYS A 276 -11.81 -3.49 12.82
N GLY A 277 -10.95 -4.12 13.65
CA GLY A 277 -11.33 -5.12 14.63
C GLY A 277 -11.69 -6.49 14.03
N LYS A 278 -11.18 -6.82 12.84
CA LYS A 278 -11.49 -8.08 12.15
C LYS A 278 -10.39 -9.10 12.27
N ASN A 279 -10.80 -10.37 12.31
CA ASN A 279 -9.91 -11.47 11.99
C ASN A 279 -9.52 -11.35 10.53
N VAL A 280 -8.25 -11.58 10.25
CA VAL A 280 -7.70 -11.49 8.89
C VAL A 280 -7.17 -12.84 8.46
N LEU A 281 -7.76 -13.42 7.44
CA LEU A 281 -7.19 -14.53 6.69
C LEU A 281 -6.26 -13.98 5.60
N ALA A 282 -5.01 -14.42 5.56
CA ALA A 282 -4.03 -13.92 4.62
C ALA A 282 -3.11 -15.03 4.09
N SER A 283 -2.70 -14.96 2.81
CA SER A 283 -1.74 -15.93 2.28
C SER A 283 -0.40 -15.87 3.02
N ASN A 284 0.30 -16.99 3.17
CA ASN A 284 1.55 -17.02 3.93
C ASN A 284 2.74 -16.47 3.11
N ILE A 285 2.81 -15.14 2.98
CA ILE A 285 3.90 -14.43 2.32
C ILE A 285 4.71 -13.59 3.32
N SER A 286 5.96 -13.26 2.96
CA SER A 286 6.87 -12.50 3.83
C SER A 286 6.29 -11.18 4.34
N ALA A 287 5.59 -10.43 3.49
CA ALA A 287 4.98 -9.16 3.86
C ALA A 287 3.85 -9.33 4.90
N PHE A 288 2.98 -10.34 4.74
CA PHE A 288 1.90 -10.60 5.69
C PHE A 288 2.41 -11.20 7.02
N ARG A 289 3.51 -11.97 6.99
CA ARG A 289 4.19 -12.46 8.21
C ARG A 289 4.70 -11.33 9.12
N GLU A 290 5.06 -10.18 8.55
CA GLU A 290 5.51 -9.00 9.32
C GLU A 290 4.40 -8.40 10.21
N HIS A 291 3.14 -8.68 9.85
CA HIS A 291 1.92 -8.17 10.48
C HIS A 291 1.25 -9.20 11.39
N ARG A 292 1.90 -10.34 11.64
CA ARG A 292 1.29 -11.43 12.43
C ARG A 292 0.95 -10.94 13.84
N ASP A 293 -0.29 -11.19 14.22
CA ASP A 293 -0.80 -11.17 15.60
C ASP A 293 -1.73 -12.39 15.80
N ASP A 294 -2.42 -12.46 16.94
CA ASP A 294 -3.29 -13.60 17.30
C ASP A 294 -4.53 -13.73 16.41
N TYR A 295 -4.87 -12.67 15.65
CA TYR A 295 -6.06 -12.60 14.80
C TYR A 295 -5.71 -12.49 13.30
N VAL A 296 -4.42 -12.65 12.95
CA VAL A 296 -3.95 -12.81 11.57
C VAL A 296 -3.65 -14.29 11.30
N PHE A 297 -4.53 -14.93 10.55
CA PHE A 297 -4.48 -16.33 10.19
C PHE A 297 -3.78 -16.48 8.83
N LEU A 298 -2.54 -16.95 8.86
CA LEU A 298 -1.76 -17.20 7.65
C LEU A 298 -2.02 -18.59 7.10
N TYR A 299 -2.25 -18.69 5.78
CA TYR A 299 -2.51 -19.97 5.12
C TYR A 299 -1.60 -20.25 3.93
N ASN A 300 -1.34 -21.53 3.69
CA ASN A 300 -0.90 -22.07 2.40
C ASN A 300 -2.10 -22.72 1.70
N ASN A 301 -2.00 -23.03 0.40
CA ASN A 301 -3.12 -23.58 -0.38
C ASN A 301 -3.81 -24.78 0.30
N GLN A 302 -3.03 -25.71 0.87
CA GLN A 302 -3.55 -26.91 1.53
C GLN A 302 -4.23 -26.63 2.88
N SER A 303 -3.87 -25.54 3.55
CA SER A 303 -4.40 -25.17 4.87
C SER A 303 -5.48 -24.09 4.80
N PHE A 304 -5.95 -23.71 3.60
CA PHE A 304 -6.89 -22.61 3.43
C PHE A 304 -8.18 -22.82 4.25
N CYS A 305 -8.81 -23.98 4.12
CA CYS A 305 -10.07 -24.26 4.83
C CYS A 305 -9.94 -24.30 6.33
N GLU A 306 -8.89 -24.98 6.83
CA GLU A 306 -8.61 -25.05 8.26
C GLU A 306 -8.43 -23.63 8.83
N LYS A 307 -7.61 -22.80 8.18
CA LYS A 307 -7.34 -21.43 8.63
C LYS A 307 -8.54 -20.50 8.44
N TYR A 308 -9.35 -20.72 7.42
CA TYR A 308 -10.62 -20.01 7.22
C TYR A 308 -11.59 -20.30 8.38
N LEU A 309 -11.77 -21.58 8.73
CA LEU A 309 -12.63 -21.98 9.83
C LEU A 309 -12.14 -21.44 11.17
N LEU A 310 -10.84 -21.53 11.44
CA LEU A 310 -10.24 -20.96 12.65
C LEU A 310 -10.46 -19.43 12.72
N ALA A 311 -10.28 -18.73 11.60
CA ALA A 311 -10.53 -17.29 11.53
C ALA A 311 -12.01 -16.94 11.72
N LEU A 312 -12.94 -17.79 11.27
CA LEU A 312 -14.38 -17.57 11.43
C LEU A 312 -14.86 -17.81 12.87
N LEU A 313 -14.32 -18.84 13.53
CA LEU A 313 -14.72 -19.23 14.90
C LEU A 313 -13.99 -18.45 16.00
N SER A 314 -12.86 -17.81 15.67
CA SER A 314 -12.09 -17.05 16.66
C SER A 314 -12.86 -15.81 17.10
N ASN A 315 -13.26 -15.79 18.36
CA ASN A 315 -13.88 -14.63 18.97
C ASN A 315 -12.83 -13.53 19.18
N ASN A 316 -12.88 -12.48 18.36
CA ASN A 316 -12.17 -11.24 18.63
C ASN A 316 -12.96 -10.41 19.66
N THR A 317 -13.14 -10.98 20.86
CA THR A 317 -13.84 -10.36 22.00
C THR A 317 -12.97 -9.38 22.76
N ASP A 318 -11.65 -9.41 22.55
CA ASP A 318 -10.77 -8.36 23.03
C ASP A 318 -11.01 -7.11 22.19
N ASN A 319 -11.91 -6.25 22.70
CA ASN A 319 -12.06 -4.85 22.31
C ASN A 319 -10.77 -4.02 22.50
N SER A 320 -9.62 -4.65 22.76
CA SER A 320 -8.34 -3.96 22.69
C SER A 320 -8.12 -3.49 21.25
N HIS A 321 -8.26 -2.18 21.04
CA HIS A 321 -7.95 -1.54 19.77
C HIS A 321 -6.58 -2.03 19.26
N TYR A 322 -6.55 -2.59 18.05
CA TYR A 322 -5.30 -3.00 17.42
C TYR A 322 -4.33 -1.81 17.40
N LYS A 323 -3.21 -1.94 18.12
CA LYS A 323 -2.23 -0.85 18.24
C LYS A 323 -1.32 -0.83 17.02
N VAL A 324 -1.42 0.22 16.21
CA VAL A 324 -0.60 0.39 15.01
C VAL A 324 0.85 0.73 15.38
N LYS A 325 1.72 -0.29 15.46
CA LYS A 325 3.16 -0.12 15.77
C LYS A 325 3.93 0.73 14.75
N TYR A 326 3.41 0.87 13.53
CA TYR A 326 4.13 1.51 12.42
C TYR A 326 4.27 3.02 12.53
N HIS A 327 3.38 3.69 13.28
CA HIS A 327 3.47 5.12 13.52
C HIS A 327 4.76 5.47 14.26
N ILE A 328 5.01 4.80 15.39
CA ILE A 328 6.21 4.99 16.22
C ILE A 328 7.48 4.70 15.40
N ILE A 329 7.49 3.60 14.65
CA ILE A 329 8.64 3.24 13.80
C ILE A 329 8.89 4.33 12.74
N LEU A 330 7.84 4.83 12.09
CA LEU A 330 7.96 5.88 11.07
C LEU A 330 8.51 7.16 11.69
N GLU A 331 7.94 7.58 12.81
CA GLU A 331 8.32 8.77 13.56
C GLU A 331 9.80 8.76 13.98
N GLU A 332 10.28 7.67 14.57
CA GLU A 332 11.69 7.51 14.93
C GLU A 332 12.62 7.58 13.71
N GLN A 333 12.19 7.04 12.57
CA GLN A 333 12.98 7.00 11.35
C GLN A 333 13.00 8.36 10.64
N ILE A 334 11.90 9.12 10.71
CA ILE A 334 11.85 10.52 10.31
C ILE A 334 12.86 11.33 11.13
N GLU A 335 12.85 11.22 12.46
CA GLU A 335 13.80 11.95 13.31
C GLU A 335 15.25 11.63 12.96
N LYS A 336 15.58 10.34 12.74
CA LYS A 336 16.92 9.90 12.32
C LYS A 336 17.32 10.54 10.98
N TRP A 337 16.42 10.56 10.00
CA TRP A 337 16.69 11.14 8.69
C TRP A 337 16.84 12.67 8.73
N LEU A 338 16.03 13.36 9.54
CA LEU A 338 16.08 14.82 9.67
C LEU A 338 17.36 15.33 10.37
N ARG A 339 17.96 14.53 11.26
CA ARG A 339 19.22 14.85 11.93
C ARG A 339 20.44 14.75 11.02
N LYS A 340 20.34 14.02 9.91
CA LYS A 340 21.42 13.93 8.93
C LYS A 340 21.54 15.28 8.21
N HIS A 341 22.66 15.95 8.43
CA HIS A 341 22.99 17.23 7.80
C HIS A 341 23.00 17.10 6.29
#